data_AF-A0A2S3QPR5-F1
#
_entry.id   AF-A0A2S3QPR5-F1
#
_cell.length_a   1.000
_cell.length_b   1.000
_cell.length_c   1.000
_cell.angle_alpha   90.00
_cell.angle_beta   90.00
_cell.angle_gamma   90.00
#
_symmetry.space_group_name_H-M   'P 1'
#
loop_
_entity.id
_entity.type
_entity.pdbx_description
1 polymer ?
#
loop_
_entity_poly.entity_id
_entity_poly.type
_entity_poly.pdbx_seq_one_letter_code
_entity_poly.pdbx_strand_id
1 'polypeptide(L)'
;MNTTITTCFIIFALFFIAEKLAPARKLKSVSTWCKRVLLINAIQVAIIIFAGMTWDKLFMSASLFKISAYLPTSVTSIIAYFFITFVFYWWHRARHEYNFFWLTCHQLHHSPERLETITSFYKHPLEIAINSIMISAICYGFFGLSTDAASLTLILTAVGEYFYHANIRTPYWLGFFIQRPEMHRVHHEMGSHHYNYSDLPLWDMLFGTFKNPKEDTVPCGFEDNKEQELLSMLTFKDVFKRSTLKGEFKYIAIVSIGLIQMFGYLTGQENIKGLGTLSVSSPLPIVFTKFNGNETFSQKYYLKYTTDTGEIIEKEISKHDFEKMRAPYNLRNVYGYAMAYGPSVKKEKMLIARNEILNFAFCNNKSSMKKVGAGSIKDWQISVYSKAQNSKTLELEGSCKQ
;
A
#
# COMPACT_ATOMS: atom_id res chain seq x y z
N MET A 1 21.76 14.90 -13.84
CA MET A 1 20.44 14.71 -14.50
C MET A 1 20.57 14.57 -16.02
N ASN A 2 21.22 15.51 -16.73
CA ASN A 2 21.37 15.42 -18.20
C ASN A 2 22.05 14.13 -18.68
N THR A 3 23.17 13.74 -18.06
CA THR A 3 23.88 12.49 -18.42
C THR A 3 23.02 11.24 -18.21
N THR A 4 22.30 11.16 -17.08
CA THR A 4 21.42 10.02 -16.74
C THR A 4 20.33 9.84 -17.79
N ILE A 5 19.64 10.92 -18.14
CA ILE A 5 18.56 10.91 -19.15
C ILE A 5 19.12 10.49 -20.51
N THR A 6 20.24 11.09 -20.94
CA THR A 6 20.91 10.71 -22.20
C THR A 6 21.29 9.24 -22.21
N THR A 7 21.85 8.71 -21.12
CA THR A 7 22.18 7.28 -21.01
C THR A 7 20.94 6.40 -21.14
N CYS A 8 19.84 6.74 -20.48
CA CYS A 8 18.58 6.00 -20.63
C CYS A 8 18.06 6.02 -22.07
N PHE A 9 18.14 7.15 -22.77
CA PHE A 9 17.75 7.23 -24.18
C PHE A 9 18.66 6.41 -25.12
N ILE A 10 19.97 6.37 -24.84
CA ILE A 10 20.90 5.51 -25.59
C ILE A 10 20.54 4.04 -25.39
N ILE A 11 20.32 3.61 -24.14
CA ILE A 11 19.94 2.23 -23.82
C ILE A 11 18.60 1.88 -24.48
N PHE A 12 17.62 2.77 -24.40
CA PHE A 12 16.35 2.64 -25.11
C PHE A 12 16.57 2.45 -26.61
N ALA A 13 17.40 3.27 -27.25
CA ALA A 13 17.68 3.18 -28.68
C ALA A 13 18.33 1.84 -29.05
N LEU A 14 19.22 1.29 -28.20
CA LEU A 14 19.81 -0.03 -28.41
C LEU A 14 18.75 -1.14 -28.41
N PHE A 15 17.85 -1.14 -27.42
CA PHE A 15 16.74 -2.10 -27.37
C PHE A 15 15.78 -1.94 -28.55
N PHE A 16 15.43 -0.69 -28.88
CA PHE A 16 14.57 -0.38 -30.01
C PHE A 16 15.17 -0.84 -31.35
N ILE A 17 16.48 -0.66 -31.55
CA ILE A 17 17.16 -1.17 -32.75
C ILE A 17 17.17 -2.71 -32.74
N ALA A 18 17.51 -3.33 -31.61
CA ALA A 18 17.57 -4.79 -31.50
C ALA A 18 16.23 -5.46 -31.85
N GLU A 19 15.11 -4.93 -31.34
CA GLU A 19 13.77 -5.47 -31.63
C GLU A 19 13.29 -5.20 -33.06
N LYS A 20 13.86 -4.23 -33.78
CA LYS A 20 13.60 -4.03 -35.22
C LYS A 20 14.43 -4.97 -36.09
N LEU A 21 15.67 -5.26 -35.69
CA LEU A 21 16.56 -6.17 -36.43
C LEU A 21 16.17 -7.64 -36.25
N ALA A 22 15.78 -8.03 -35.05
CA ALA A 22 15.43 -9.42 -34.71
C ALA A 22 14.13 -9.49 -33.87
N PRO A 23 12.98 -9.12 -34.45
CA PRO A 23 11.71 -9.13 -33.73
C PRO A 23 11.32 -10.56 -33.32
N ALA A 24 10.96 -10.75 -32.05
CA ALA A 24 10.40 -12.03 -31.59
C ALA A 24 9.05 -12.35 -32.24
N ARG A 25 8.28 -11.28 -32.51
CA ARG A 25 6.89 -11.34 -32.97
C ARG A 25 6.58 -10.23 -33.97
N LYS A 26 5.60 -10.50 -34.83
CA LYS A 26 4.95 -9.47 -35.66
C LYS A 26 3.95 -8.70 -34.79
N LEU A 27 4.15 -7.39 -34.65
CA LEU A 27 3.28 -6.53 -33.85
C LEU A 27 2.00 -6.16 -34.63
N LYS A 28 0.85 -6.16 -33.95
CA LYS A 28 -0.45 -5.80 -34.54
C LYS A 28 -0.48 -4.34 -34.99
N SER A 29 -1.09 -4.02 -36.13
CA SER A 29 -1.17 -2.64 -36.62
C SER A 29 -2.30 -1.88 -35.93
N VAL A 30 -1.97 -0.77 -35.27
CA VAL A 30 -2.91 0.08 -34.54
C VAL A 30 -2.68 1.52 -34.99
N SER A 31 -3.67 2.14 -35.63
CA SER A 31 -3.52 3.44 -36.29
C SER A 31 -3.18 4.60 -35.34
N THR A 32 -3.67 4.54 -34.11
CA THR A 32 -3.46 5.59 -33.10
C THR A 32 -2.20 5.38 -32.26
N TRP A 33 -1.55 4.20 -32.34
CA TRP A 33 -0.46 3.80 -31.45
C TRP A 33 0.66 4.81 -31.35
N CYS A 34 1.27 5.18 -32.48
CA CYS A 34 2.42 6.09 -32.51
C CYS A 34 2.12 7.43 -31.81
N LYS A 35 0.92 7.99 -32.05
CA LYS A 35 0.52 9.27 -31.42
C LYS A 35 0.35 9.11 -29.92
N ARG A 36 -0.34 8.06 -29.46
CA ARG A 36 -0.59 7.82 -28.03
C ARG A 36 0.72 7.56 -27.29
N VAL A 37 1.56 6.67 -27.81
CA VAL A 37 2.78 6.23 -27.12
C VAL A 37 3.78 7.37 -26.99
N LEU A 38 3.95 8.20 -28.02
CA LEU A 38 4.80 9.38 -27.98
C LEU A 38 4.28 10.43 -27.01
N LEU A 39 2.97 10.70 -27.02
CA LEU A 39 2.35 11.66 -26.09
C LEU A 39 2.53 11.24 -24.63
N ILE A 40 2.20 9.99 -24.30
CA ILE A 40 2.31 9.48 -22.92
C ILE A 40 3.77 9.48 -22.48
N ASN A 41 4.71 8.97 -23.28
CA ASN A 41 6.12 8.99 -22.93
C ASN A 41 6.67 10.42 -22.74
N ALA A 42 6.25 11.39 -23.58
CA ALA A 42 6.66 12.78 -23.42
C ALA A 42 6.18 13.38 -22.08
N ILE A 43 4.92 13.11 -21.69
CA ILE A 43 4.37 13.53 -20.39
C ILE A 43 5.19 12.92 -19.26
N GLN A 44 5.56 11.64 -19.36
CA GLN A 44 6.34 10.97 -18.33
C GLN A 44 7.75 11.53 -18.19
N VAL A 45 8.43 11.82 -19.30
CA VAL A 45 9.73 12.51 -19.26
C VAL A 45 9.59 13.87 -18.58
N ALA A 46 8.53 14.62 -18.86
CA ALA A 46 8.27 15.90 -18.18
C ALA A 46 8.06 15.71 -16.67
N ILE A 47 7.35 14.67 -16.23
CA ILE A 47 7.17 14.35 -14.81
C ILE A 47 8.50 14.01 -14.14
N ILE A 48 9.36 13.23 -14.78
CA ILE A 48 10.69 12.88 -14.23
C ILE A 48 11.62 14.11 -14.16
N ILE A 49 11.56 15.01 -15.13
CA ILE A 49 12.29 16.28 -15.06
C ILE A 49 11.76 17.13 -13.90
N PHE A 50 10.44 17.23 -13.76
CA PHE A 50 9.79 17.97 -12.68
C PHE A 50 10.13 17.37 -11.30
N ALA A 51 10.23 16.05 -11.18
CA ALA A 51 10.67 15.34 -9.98
C ALA A 51 12.03 15.84 -9.47
N GLY A 52 13.03 15.87 -10.37
CA GLY A 52 14.38 16.34 -10.08
C GLY A 52 14.44 17.81 -9.66
N MET A 53 13.46 18.61 -10.10
CA MET A 53 13.34 20.02 -9.72
C MET A 53 12.61 20.22 -8.38
N THR A 54 11.83 19.23 -7.91
CA THR A 54 10.89 19.36 -6.79
C THR A 54 11.14 18.34 -5.67
N TRP A 55 10.45 17.20 -5.66
CA TRP A 55 10.45 16.27 -4.53
C TRP A 55 11.79 15.55 -4.34
N ASP A 56 12.63 15.41 -5.38
CA ASP A 56 14.00 14.91 -5.19
C ASP A 56 14.77 15.79 -4.21
N LYS A 57 14.72 17.12 -4.41
CA LYS A 57 15.36 18.08 -3.52
C LYS A 57 14.78 18.03 -2.12
N LEU A 58 13.47 17.81 -2.01
CA LEU A 58 12.79 17.64 -0.72
C LEU A 58 13.32 16.41 0.02
N PHE A 59 13.37 15.25 -0.63
CA PHE A 59 13.87 14.02 0.00
C PHE A 59 15.38 14.03 0.25
N MET A 60 16.15 14.83 -0.50
CA MET A 60 17.58 15.03 -0.23
C MET A 60 17.85 15.87 1.04
N SER A 61 16.86 16.63 1.53
CA SER A 61 17.05 17.50 2.71
C SER A 61 17.22 16.74 4.02
N ALA A 62 16.62 15.54 4.12
CA ALA A 62 16.66 14.71 5.31
C ALA A 62 16.60 13.23 4.91
N SER A 63 17.51 12.43 5.44
CA SER A 63 17.55 10.99 5.22
C SER A 63 17.59 10.22 6.53
N LEU A 64 16.96 9.04 6.56
CA LEU A 64 16.97 8.15 7.72
C LEU A 64 18.34 7.48 7.89
N PHE A 65 18.90 6.97 6.80
CA PHE A 65 20.27 6.45 6.70
C PHE A 65 21.11 7.34 5.80
N LYS A 66 22.44 7.20 5.86
CA LYS A 66 23.41 7.93 5.02
C LYS A 66 24.44 6.98 4.45
N ILE A 67 24.00 5.93 3.76
CA ILE A 67 24.89 4.84 3.35
C ILE A 67 25.95 5.29 2.34
N SER A 68 25.66 6.32 1.53
CA SER A 68 26.65 6.91 0.61
C SER A 68 27.78 7.67 1.30
N ALA A 69 27.68 7.95 2.59
CA ALA A 69 28.81 8.49 3.36
C ALA A 69 29.87 7.43 3.69
N TYR A 70 29.52 6.15 3.59
CA TYR A 70 30.37 5.04 4.07
C TYR A 70 30.68 3.99 3.00
N LEU A 71 29.88 3.92 1.93
CA LEU A 71 29.99 2.89 0.90
C LEU A 71 30.14 3.51 -0.50
N PRO A 72 30.85 2.84 -1.43
CA PRO A 72 30.99 3.31 -2.81
C PRO A 72 29.65 3.46 -3.54
N THR A 73 29.61 4.36 -4.52
CA THR A 73 28.44 4.62 -5.38
C THR A 73 27.84 3.33 -5.94
N SER A 74 28.66 2.45 -6.53
CA SER A 74 28.19 1.18 -7.12
C SER A 74 27.50 0.28 -6.10
N VAL A 75 28.07 0.13 -4.90
CA VAL A 75 27.51 -0.72 -3.84
C VAL A 75 26.18 -0.16 -3.35
N THR A 76 26.12 1.15 -3.07
CA THR A 76 24.88 1.78 -2.59
C THR A 76 23.77 1.76 -3.65
N SER A 77 24.11 1.91 -4.93
CA SER A 77 23.16 1.76 -6.04
C SER A 77 22.59 0.34 -6.14
N ILE A 78 23.42 -0.69 -6.01
CA ILE A 78 22.96 -2.10 -6.06
C ILE A 78 22.04 -2.40 -4.87
N ILE A 79 22.39 -1.95 -3.67
CA ILE A 79 21.55 -2.11 -2.48
C ILE A 79 20.19 -1.44 -2.69
N ALA A 80 20.18 -0.20 -3.17
CA ALA A 80 18.95 0.53 -3.41
C ALA A 80 18.11 -0.09 -4.54
N TYR A 81 18.74 -0.51 -5.65
CA TYR A 81 18.06 -1.22 -6.73
C TYR A 81 17.40 -2.50 -6.23
N PHE A 82 18.12 -3.34 -5.48
CA PHE A 82 17.57 -4.55 -4.88
C PHE A 82 16.37 -4.24 -3.98
N PHE A 83 16.47 -3.24 -3.11
CA PHE A 83 15.37 -2.82 -2.25
C PHE A 83 14.16 -2.26 -3.04
N ILE A 84 14.42 -1.46 -4.07
CA ILE A 84 13.37 -0.94 -4.97
C ILE A 84 12.63 -2.10 -5.63
N THR A 85 13.33 -3.11 -6.16
CA THR A 85 12.67 -4.25 -6.81
C THR A 85 11.73 -5.00 -5.87
N PHE A 86 12.08 -5.08 -4.58
CA PHE A 86 11.21 -5.67 -3.55
C PHE A 86 9.96 -4.83 -3.29
N VAL A 87 10.12 -3.52 -3.09
CA VAL A 87 8.99 -2.60 -2.88
C VAL A 87 8.08 -2.57 -4.11
N PHE A 88 8.68 -2.53 -5.29
CA PHE A 88 7.95 -2.46 -6.55
C PHE A 88 7.25 -3.77 -6.90
N TYR A 89 7.74 -4.93 -6.47
CA TYR A 89 6.98 -6.19 -6.54
C TYR A 89 5.62 -6.05 -5.83
N TRP A 90 5.61 -5.57 -4.58
CA TRP A 90 4.37 -5.39 -3.81
C TRP A 90 3.49 -4.29 -4.38
N TRP A 91 4.08 -3.18 -4.81
CA TRP A 91 3.35 -2.09 -5.45
C TRP A 91 2.71 -2.54 -6.77
N HIS A 92 3.41 -3.34 -7.56
CA HIS A 92 2.90 -3.89 -8.80
C HIS A 92 1.76 -4.87 -8.55
N ARG A 93 1.94 -5.81 -7.62
CA ARG A 93 0.87 -6.71 -7.19
C ARG A 93 -0.36 -5.97 -6.69
N ALA A 94 -0.18 -4.92 -5.87
CA ALA A 94 -1.29 -4.09 -5.39
C ALA A 94 -2.06 -3.39 -6.53
N ARG A 95 -1.35 -2.95 -7.58
CA ARG A 95 -1.97 -2.36 -8.78
C ARG A 95 -2.83 -3.35 -9.58
N HIS A 96 -2.59 -4.65 -9.40
CA HIS A 96 -3.38 -5.73 -10.01
C HIS A 96 -4.50 -6.26 -9.10
N GLU A 97 -4.27 -6.30 -7.79
CA GLU A 97 -5.24 -6.83 -6.83
C GLU A 97 -6.34 -5.84 -6.44
N TYR A 98 -6.05 -4.53 -6.42
CA TYR A 98 -7.01 -3.51 -6.02
C TYR A 98 -7.52 -2.71 -7.22
N ASN A 99 -8.84 -2.75 -7.43
CA ASN A 99 -9.47 -2.12 -8.59
C ASN A 99 -9.18 -0.61 -8.69
N PHE A 100 -9.10 0.10 -7.56
CA PHE A 100 -8.70 1.52 -7.57
C PHE A 100 -7.34 1.74 -8.23
N PHE A 101 -6.32 0.99 -7.81
CA PHE A 101 -4.97 1.13 -8.35
C PHE A 101 -4.89 0.62 -9.79
N TRP A 102 -5.65 -0.41 -10.13
CA TRP A 102 -5.82 -0.83 -11.51
C TRP A 102 -6.33 0.33 -12.39
N LEU A 103 -7.48 0.92 -12.05
CA LEU A 103 -8.09 1.97 -12.88
C LEU A 103 -7.28 3.27 -12.94
N THR A 104 -6.63 3.62 -11.83
CA THR A 104 -5.95 4.92 -11.71
C THR A 104 -4.48 4.90 -12.13
N CYS A 105 -3.85 3.73 -12.09
CA CYS A 105 -2.42 3.60 -12.37
C CYS A 105 -2.14 2.68 -13.56
N HIS A 106 -2.78 1.51 -13.61
CA HIS A 106 -2.18 0.37 -14.31
C HIS A 106 -2.97 -0.18 -15.52
N GLN A 107 -4.26 0.11 -15.61
CA GLN A 107 -5.13 -0.27 -16.74
C GLN A 107 -4.57 0.27 -18.06
N LEU A 108 -4.10 1.53 -18.08
CA LEU A 108 -3.52 2.12 -19.29
C LEU A 108 -2.30 1.33 -19.77
N HIS A 109 -1.48 0.84 -18.84
CA HIS A 109 -0.28 0.08 -19.14
C HIS A 109 -0.57 -1.28 -19.74
N HIS A 110 -1.61 -1.96 -19.24
CA HIS A 110 -2.05 -3.24 -19.79
C HIS A 110 -2.87 -3.13 -21.06
N SER A 111 -3.30 -1.93 -21.44
CA SER A 111 -4.16 -1.73 -22.60
C SER A 111 -3.55 -2.11 -23.96
N PRO A 112 -2.26 -1.85 -24.26
CA PRO A 112 -1.75 -2.04 -25.62
C PRO A 112 -1.70 -3.51 -26.04
N GLU A 113 -2.19 -3.79 -27.24
CA GLU A 113 -2.01 -5.10 -27.88
C GLU A 113 -0.58 -5.35 -28.37
N ARG A 114 0.26 -4.30 -28.30
CA ARG A 114 1.65 -4.28 -28.73
C ARG A 114 2.57 -4.10 -27.53
N LEU A 115 3.35 -5.12 -27.21
CA LEU A 115 4.47 -5.01 -26.29
C LEU A 115 5.77 -4.91 -27.09
N GLU A 116 6.42 -3.76 -26.97
CA GLU A 116 7.71 -3.43 -27.54
C GLU A 116 8.41 -2.47 -26.57
N THR A 117 9.70 -2.18 -26.78
CA THR A 117 10.53 -1.43 -25.81
C THR A 117 9.91 -0.08 -25.41
N ILE A 118 9.22 0.62 -26.33
CA ILE A 118 8.59 1.92 -26.02
C ILE A 118 7.35 1.78 -25.12
N THR A 119 6.80 0.57 -24.98
CA THR A 119 5.66 0.27 -24.10
C THR A 119 6.07 0.23 -22.62
N SER A 120 7.36 0.08 -22.27
CA SER A 120 7.86 0.09 -20.87
C SER A 120 7.35 1.27 -20.06
N PHE A 121 7.18 2.39 -20.75
CA PHE A 121 6.80 3.68 -20.21
C PHE A 121 5.51 4.17 -20.86
N TYR A 122 4.60 3.27 -21.23
CA TYR A 122 3.22 3.61 -21.54
C TYR A 122 2.36 3.42 -20.29
N LYS A 123 2.47 4.33 -19.32
CA LYS A 123 1.83 4.24 -18.00
C LYS A 123 0.98 5.48 -17.73
N HIS A 124 0.04 5.39 -16.78
CA HIS A 124 -0.76 6.55 -16.42
C HIS A 124 0.14 7.64 -15.80
N PRO A 125 -0.05 8.95 -16.11
CA PRO A 125 0.77 10.02 -15.51
C PRO A 125 0.81 9.99 -13.98
N LEU A 126 -0.33 9.67 -13.34
CA LEU A 126 -0.42 9.46 -11.89
C LEU A 126 0.49 8.31 -11.40
N GLU A 127 0.56 7.20 -12.14
CA GLU A 127 1.43 6.07 -11.80
C GLU A 127 2.89 6.52 -11.80
N ILE A 128 3.32 7.26 -12.83
CA ILE A 128 4.71 7.73 -12.91
C ILE A 128 5.04 8.74 -11.82
N ALA A 129 4.13 9.63 -11.46
CA ALA A 129 4.32 10.53 -10.34
C ALA A 129 4.49 9.77 -9.01
N ILE A 130 3.63 8.78 -8.74
CA ILE A 130 3.71 7.93 -7.53
C ILE A 130 5.02 7.14 -7.54
N ASN A 131 5.35 6.47 -8.64
CA ASN A 131 6.58 5.69 -8.78
C ASN A 131 7.82 6.56 -8.54
N SER A 132 7.85 7.76 -9.12
CA SER A 132 8.95 8.71 -8.94
C SER A 132 9.08 9.15 -7.48
N ILE A 133 7.98 9.52 -6.82
CA ILE A 133 7.98 9.89 -5.40
C ILE A 133 8.48 8.73 -4.54
N MET A 134 8.04 7.50 -4.79
CA MET A 134 8.48 6.31 -4.05
C MET A 134 9.97 6.05 -4.25
N ILE A 135 10.48 6.12 -5.48
CA ILE A 135 11.90 5.95 -5.78
C ILE A 135 12.73 7.04 -5.09
N SER A 136 12.32 8.30 -5.16
CA SER A 136 13.03 9.42 -4.51
C SER A 136 13.00 9.32 -2.98
N ALA A 137 11.88 8.88 -2.40
CA ALA A 137 11.76 8.61 -0.98
C ALA A 137 12.70 7.48 -0.54
N ILE A 138 12.84 6.40 -1.33
CA ILE A 138 13.75 5.29 -1.03
C ILE A 138 15.21 5.73 -1.20
N CYS A 139 15.56 6.28 -2.36
CA CYS A 139 16.94 6.66 -2.68
C CYS A 139 17.45 7.76 -1.73
N TYR A 140 16.75 8.89 -1.66
CA TYR A 140 17.23 10.04 -0.89
C TYR A 140 16.72 10.01 0.56
N GLY A 141 15.41 9.82 0.76
CA GLY A 141 14.81 9.91 2.10
C GLY A 141 15.15 8.72 3.02
N PHE A 142 15.26 7.52 2.49
CA PHE A 142 15.54 6.33 3.30
C PHE A 142 17.04 6.04 3.35
N PHE A 143 17.69 5.85 2.20
CA PHE A 143 19.11 5.47 2.15
C PHE A 143 20.10 6.64 2.23
N GLY A 144 19.67 7.87 1.92
CA GLY A 144 20.57 9.02 1.85
C GLY A 144 21.62 8.85 0.74
N LEU A 145 21.16 8.41 -0.43
CA LEU A 145 22.03 8.23 -1.59
C LEU A 145 22.59 9.55 -2.12
N SER A 146 23.81 9.51 -2.64
CA SER A 146 24.31 10.57 -3.52
C SER A 146 23.52 10.64 -4.83
N THR A 147 23.57 11.78 -5.51
CA THR A 147 22.93 11.97 -6.83
C THR A 147 23.43 10.98 -7.88
N ASP A 148 24.70 10.61 -7.80
CA ASP A 148 25.32 9.65 -8.72
C ASP A 148 24.82 8.22 -8.42
N ALA A 149 24.70 7.87 -7.14
CA ALA A 149 24.20 6.55 -6.73
C ALA A 149 22.71 6.39 -7.10
N ALA A 150 21.91 7.43 -6.89
CA ALA A 150 20.50 7.46 -7.31
C ALA A 150 20.38 7.41 -8.85
N SER A 151 21.24 8.11 -9.58
CA SER A 151 21.27 8.09 -11.05
C SER A 151 21.59 6.69 -11.60
N LEU A 152 22.61 6.03 -11.04
CA LEU A 152 22.94 4.66 -11.43
C LEU A 152 21.81 3.68 -11.09
N THR A 153 21.17 3.85 -9.92
CA THR A 153 19.98 3.06 -9.54
C THR A 153 18.86 3.21 -10.56
N LEU A 154 18.56 4.44 -10.98
CA LEU A 154 17.54 4.73 -11.99
C LEU A 154 17.88 4.09 -13.34
N ILE A 155 19.15 4.11 -13.76
CA ILE A 155 19.61 3.45 -14.99
C ILE A 155 19.39 1.93 -14.90
N LEU A 156 19.72 1.30 -13.76
CA LEU A 156 19.49 -0.14 -13.56
C LEU A 156 18.00 -0.50 -13.65
N THR A 157 17.12 0.28 -13.02
CA THR A 157 15.66 0.10 -13.13
C THR A 157 15.18 0.27 -14.57
N ALA A 158 15.66 1.31 -15.28
CA ALA A 158 15.29 1.55 -16.66
C ALA A 158 15.75 0.41 -17.60
N VAL A 159 16.96 -0.12 -17.41
CA VAL A 159 17.45 -1.29 -18.17
C VAL A 159 16.53 -2.49 -17.99
N GLY A 160 16.09 -2.77 -16.76
CA GLY A 160 15.12 -3.83 -16.48
C GLY A 160 13.82 -3.61 -17.26
N GLU A 161 13.19 -2.45 -17.06
CA GLU A 161 11.94 -2.04 -17.73
C GLU A 161 12.01 -2.14 -19.25
N TYR A 162 13.12 -1.72 -19.87
CA TYR A 162 13.32 -1.89 -21.31
C TYR A 162 13.48 -3.34 -21.71
N PHE A 163 14.29 -4.10 -20.96
CA PHE A 163 14.63 -5.49 -21.29
C PHE A 163 13.39 -6.39 -21.32
N TYR A 164 12.57 -6.38 -20.27
CA TYR A 164 11.42 -7.29 -20.20
C TYR A 164 10.21 -6.84 -21.05
N HIS A 165 10.22 -5.63 -21.59
CA HIS A 165 9.22 -5.20 -22.59
C HIS A 165 9.68 -5.40 -24.03
N ALA A 166 10.99 -5.53 -24.27
CA ALA A 166 11.56 -5.59 -25.61
C ALA A 166 10.95 -6.75 -26.42
N ASN A 167 10.66 -6.49 -27.71
CA ASN A 167 10.15 -7.52 -28.61
C ASN A 167 11.29 -8.40 -29.17
N ILE A 168 12.04 -9.05 -28.28
CA ILE A 168 13.18 -9.93 -28.58
C ILE A 168 12.97 -11.31 -27.95
N ARG A 169 13.54 -12.35 -28.58
CA ARG A 169 13.53 -13.71 -28.02
C ARG A 169 14.71 -13.89 -27.09
N THR A 170 14.48 -14.56 -25.97
CA THR A 170 15.51 -14.83 -24.96
C THR A 170 15.56 -16.31 -24.59
N PRO A 171 16.74 -16.84 -24.19
CA PRO A 171 16.85 -18.25 -23.83
C PRO A 171 16.12 -18.54 -22.51
N TYR A 172 15.50 -19.72 -22.44
CA TYR A 172 14.64 -20.11 -21.31
C TYR A 172 15.30 -20.00 -19.93
N TRP A 173 16.57 -20.40 -19.83
CA TRP A 173 17.34 -20.42 -18.58
C TRP A 173 17.53 -19.02 -17.99
N LEU A 174 17.47 -17.96 -18.81
CA LEU A 174 17.65 -16.59 -18.33
C LEU A 174 16.55 -16.16 -17.36
N GLY A 175 15.35 -16.73 -17.49
CA GLY A 175 14.18 -16.41 -16.68
C GLY A 175 14.33 -16.73 -15.20
N PHE A 176 15.32 -17.54 -14.83
CA PHE A 176 15.61 -17.82 -13.42
C PHE A 176 16.44 -16.72 -12.75
N PHE A 177 16.99 -15.78 -13.52
CA PHE A 177 17.88 -14.72 -13.02
C PHE A 177 17.35 -13.32 -13.33
N ILE A 178 16.76 -13.13 -14.51
CA ILE A 178 16.27 -11.84 -15.01
C ILE A 178 14.87 -12.06 -15.60
N GLN A 179 13.95 -11.12 -15.38
CA GLN A 179 12.63 -11.19 -15.99
C GLN A 179 12.74 -11.13 -17.52
N ARG A 180 12.26 -12.17 -18.20
CA ARG A 180 12.32 -12.27 -19.66
C ARG A 180 11.16 -11.52 -20.32
N PRO A 181 11.30 -11.04 -21.58
CA PRO A 181 10.17 -10.63 -22.40
C PRO A 181 8.99 -11.60 -22.38
N GLU A 182 9.27 -12.88 -22.53
CA GLU A 182 8.25 -13.93 -22.57
C GLU A 182 7.50 -14.07 -21.23
N MET A 183 8.17 -13.82 -20.10
CA MET A 183 7.54 -13.79 -18.77
C MET A 183 6.62 -12.58 -18.60
N HIS A 184 7.09 -11.41 -19.03
CA HIS A 184 6.32 -10.18 -18.90
C HIS A 184 5.12 -10.14 -19.86
N ARG A 185 5.17 -10.84 -20.98
CA ARG A 185 3.95 -11.05 -21.78
C ARG A 185 2.89 -11.88 -21.10
N VAL A 186 3.28 -12.92 -20.35
CA VAL A 186 2.34 -13.69 -19.52
C VAL A 186 1.71 -12.80 -18.45
N HIS A 187 2.45 -11.79 -17.98
CA HIS A 187 1.91 -10.77 -17.10
C HIS A 187 0.87 -9.87 -17.80
N HIS A 188 1.16 -9.47 -19.04
CA HIS A 188 0.26 -8.72 -19.92
C HIS A 188 -0.77 -9.60 -20.65
N GLU A 189 -0.92 -10.87 -20.27
CA GLU A 189 -1.84 -11.80 -20.91
C GLU A 189 -3.27 -11.28 -20.78
N MET A 190 -4.01 -11.32 -21.88
CA MET A 190 -5.38 -10.86 -21.88
C MET A 190 -6.22 -11.70 -20.91
N GLY A 191 -6.93 -11.02 -19.99
CA GLY A 191 -7.81 -11.69 -19.02
C GLY A 191 -7.07 -12.42 -17.89
N SER A 192 -5.74 -12.33 -17.81
CA SER A 192 -4.91 -12.99 -16.80
C SER A 192 -3.79 -12.07 -16.35
N HIS A 193 -3.86 -11.60 -15.10
CA HIS A 193 -2.90 -10.63 -14.54
C HIS A 193 -2.33 -11.07 -13.19
N HIS A 194 -2.03 -12.38 -13.06
CA HIS A 194 -1.69 -13.02 -11.79
C HIS A 194 -0.21 -13.34 -11.58
N TYR A 195 0.62 -13.16 -12.61
CA TYR A 195 1.99 -13.68 -12.63
C TYR A 195 3.02 -12.59 -12.97
N ASN A 196 4.26 -12.82 -12.54
CA ASN A 196 5.47 -12.09 -12.93
C ASN A 196 5.42 -10.56 -12.65
N TYR A 197 5.21 -10.19 -11.39
CA TYR A 197 5.13 -8.79 -10.94
C TYR A 197 6.49 -8.12 -10.74
N SER A 198 7.58 -8.87 -10.65
CA SER A 198 8.89 -8.33 -10.25
C SER A 198 9.88 -8.19 -11.40
N ASP A 199 10.63 -7.08 -11.37
CA ASP A 199 11.82 -6.89 -12.22
C ASP A 199 12.87 -7.99 -11.99
N LEU A 200 13.02 -8.41 -10.72
CA LEU A 200 13.88 -9.50 -10.29
C LEU A 200 13.04 -10.75 -9.96
N PRO A 201 13.05 -11.79 -10.82
CA PRO A 201 12.21 -12.98 -10.67
C PRO A 201 12.27 -13.69 -9.31
N LEU A 202 13.34 -13.45 -8.55
CA LEU A 202 13.48 -13.86 -7.16
C LEU A 202 12.21 -13.60 -6.33
N TRP A 203 11.61 -12.41 -6.45
CA TRP A 203 10.42 -12.07 -5.66
C TRP A 203 9.20 -12.86 -6.11
N ASP A 204 9.01 -13.01 -7.42
CA ASP A 204 7.94 -13.86 -7.95
C ASP A 204 8.10 -15.33 -7.52
N MET A 205 9.32 -15.85 -7.45
CA MET A 205 9.58 -17.21 -6.96
C MET A 205 9.28 -17.35 -5.47
N LEU A 206 9.72 -16.39 -4.65
CA LEU A 206 9.51 -16.40 -3.20
C LEU A 206 8.04 -16.28 -2.81
N PHE A 207 7.25 -15.54 -3.59
CA PHE A 207 5.86 -15.24 -3.26
C PHE A 207 4.83 -15.96 -4.16
N GLY A 208 5.27 -16.92 -4.96
CA GLY A 208 4.39 -17.85 -5.68
C GLY A 208 3.70 -17.27 -6.91
N THR A 209 4.29 -16.26 -7.57
CA THR A 209 3.75 -15.60 -8.77
C THR A 209 4.63 -15.80 -10.01
N PHE A 210 5.68 -16.63 -9.91
CA PHE A 210 6.60 -16.92 -11.01
C PHE A 210 5.99 -17.84 -12.08
N LYS A 211 6.04 -17.39 -13.34
CA LYS A 211 5.65 -18.18 -14.52
C LYS A 211 6.62 -17.91 -15.67
N ASN A 212 7.56 -18.82 -15.91
CA ASN A 212 8.53 -18.74 -16.99
C ASN A 212 8.14 -19.70 -18.14
N PRO A 213 7.55 -19.19 -19.25
CA PRO A 213 7.13 -20.03 -20.35
C PRO A 213 8.30 -20.38 -21.29
N LYS A 214 8.23 -21.58 -21.89
CA LYS A 214 9.16 -22.01 -22.97
C LYS A 214 8.80 -21.38 -24.32
N GLU A 215 7.50 -21.19 -24.54
CA GLU A 215 6.95 -20.65 -25.77
C GLU A 215 6.24 -19.33 -25.53
N ASP A 216 6.08 -18.55 -26.59
CA ASP A 216 5.65 -17.17 -26.51
C ASP A 216 4.33 -16.95 -27.27
N THR A 217 3.25 -17.51 -26.72
CA THR A 217 1.98 -17.71 -27.45
C THR A 217 0.78 -16.93 -26.91
N VAL A 218 0.93 -16.22 -25.79
CA VAL A 218 -0.21 -15.53 -25.16
C VAL A 218 -0.61 -14.27 -25.94
N PRO A 219 -1.92 -13.99 -26.13
CA PRO A 219 -2.38 -12.69 -26.59
C PRO A 219 -2.21 -11.66 -25.47
N CYS A 220 -1.83 -10.43 -25.82
CA CYS A 220 -1.65 -9.33 -24.87
C CYS A 220 -2.58 -8.16 -25.22
N GLY A 221 -2.83 -7.30 -24.24
CA GLY A 221 -3.61 -6.08 -24.44
C GLY A 221 -5.11 -6.27 -24.33
N PHE A 222 -5.85 -5.22 -24.68
CA PHE A 222 -7.32 -5.22 -24.66
C PHE A 222 -7.88 -5.40 -26.06
N GLU A 223 -8.85 -6.30 -26.21
CA GLU A 223 -9.58 -6.54 -27.47
C GLU A 223 -10.60 -5.41 -27.81
N ASP A 224 -11.26 -5.55 -28.95
CA ASP A 224 -12.38 -4.70 -29.40
C ASP A 224 -12.05 -3.20 -29.48
N ASN A 225 -10.81 -2.86 -29.81
CA ASN A 225 -10.31 -1.47 -29.83
C ASN A 225 -10.39 -0.75 -28.48
N LYS A 226 -10.56 -1.46 -27.35
CA LYS A 226 -10.62 -0.84 -26.01
C LYS A 226 -9.33 -0.11 -25.64
N GLU A 227 -8.18 -0.52 -26.17
CA GLU A 227 -6.93 0.23 -26.01
C GLU A 227 -7.01 1.67 -26.58
N GLN A 228 -7.95 1.95 -27.49
CA GLN A 228 -8.17 3.27 -28.09
C GLN A 228 -8.99 4.21 -27.19
N GLU A 229 -9.59 3.70 -26.12
CA GLU A 229 -10.33 4.49 -25.12
C GLU A 229 -9.39 5.25 -24.15
N LEU A 230 -8.36 5.90 -24.68
CA LEU A 230 -7.32 6.58 -23.89
C LEU A 230 -7.91 7.60 -22.91
N LEU A 231 -8.88 8.41 -23.35
CA LEU A 231 -9.50 9.42 -22.49
C LEU A 231 -10.29 8.79 -21.34
N SER A 232 -10.94 7.64 -21.58
CA SER A 232 -11.63 6.89 -20.53
C SER A 232 -10.62 6.44 -19.47
N MET A 233 -9.50 5.85 -19.89
CA MET A 233 -8.46 5.38 -18.97
C MET A 233 -7.78 6.53 -18.21
N LEU A 234 -7.51 7.66 -18.88
CA LEU A 234 -6.95 8.87 -18.25
C LEU A 234 -7.92 9.55 -17.27
N THR A 235 -9.22 9.28 -17.39
CA THR A 235 -10.25 9.76 -16.45
C THR A 235 -10.69 8.67 -15.46
N PHE A 236 -9.86 7.64 -15.29
CA PHE A 236 -10.04 6.54 -14.32
C PHE A 236 -11.29 5.68 -14.55
N LYS A 237 -11.84 5.70 -15.77
CA LYS A 237 -12.96 4.85 -16.13
C LYS A 237 -12.46 3.47 -16.53
N ASP A 238 -13.15 2.46 -16.03
CA ASP A 238 -12.97 1.08 -16.47
C ASP A 238 -13.52 0.94 -17.90
N VAL A 239 -12.69 0.45 -18.81
CA VAL A 239 -13.05 0.26 -20.23
C VAL A 239 -13.76 -1.08 -20.46
N PHE A 240 -13.68 -2.02 -19.54
CA PHE A 240 -14.39 -3.30 -19.58
C PHE A 240 -15.75 -3.25 -18.89
N LYS A 241 -15.89 -2.47 -17.82
CA LYS A 241 -17.15 -2.27 -17.09
C LYS A 241 -17.43 -0.78 -16.94
N ARG A 242 -18.67 -0.31 -17.15
CA ARG A 242 -19.06 1.07 -16.77
C ARG A 242 -19.19 1.25 -15.25
N SER A 243 -18.29 0.69 -14.45
CA SER A 243 -18.26 0.94 -13.01
C SER A 243 -17.61 2.29 -12.73
N THR A 244 -18.34 3.17 -12.06
CA THR A 244 -17.74 4.32 -11.38
C THR A 244 -17.13 3.83 -10.07
N LEU A 245 -16.03 4.44 -9.61
CA LEU A 245 -15.34 4.18 -8.31
C LEU A 245 -16.24 4.48 -7.08
N LYS A 246 -17.53 4.15 -7.12
CA LYS A 246 -18.49 4.34 -6.04
C LYS A 246 -18.33 3.21 -5.00
N GLY A 247 -17.33 3.35 -4.13
CA GLY A 247 -17.18 2.49 -2.96
C GLY A 247 -15.79 2.48 -2.35
N GLU A 248 -14.75 2.50 -3.17
CA GLU A 248 -13.35 2.36 -2.73
C GLU A 248 -12.79 3.60 -2.04
N PHE A 249 -13.32 4.79 -2.36
CA PHE A 249 -12.90 6.05 -1.74
C PHE A 249 -13.04 6.04 -0.21
N LYS A 250 -14.05 5.32 0.33
CA LYS A 250 -14.24 5.18 1.78
C LYS A 250 -13.10 4.42 2.45
N TYR A 251 -12.62 3.35 1.82
CA TYR A 251 -11.51 2.55 2.35
C TYR A 251 -10.18 3.29 2.23
N ILE A 252 -9.98 4.02 1.13
CA ILE A 252 -8.79 4.86 0.93
C ILE A 252 -8.75 6.00 1.92
N ALA A 253 -9.88 6.67 2.18
CA ALA A 253 -9.96 7.68 3.23
C ALA A 253 -9.54 7.10 4.59
N ILE A 254 -10.03 5.91 4.95
CA ILE A 254 -9.67 5.22 6.20
C ILE A 254 -8.16 4.90 6.25
N VAL A 255 -7.58 4.34 5.18
CA VAL A 255 -6.15 4.00 5.12
C VAL A 255 -5.28 5.26 5.15
N SER A 256 -5.61 6.28 4.36
CA SER A 256 -4.91 7.56 4.33
C SER A 256 -4.93 8.24 5.70
N ILE A 257 -6.07 8.22 6.39
CA ILE A 257 -6.14 8.76 7.75
C ILE A 257 -5.26 7.93 8.72
N GLY A 258 -5.21 6.61 8.56
CA GLY A 258 -4.31 5.76 9.34
C GLY A 258 -2.81 6.02 9.07
N LEU A 259 -2.44 6.31 7.83
CA LEU A 259 -1.08 6.72 7.43
C LEU A 259 -0.72 8.10 8.01
N ILE A 260 -1.65 9.06 7.97
CA ILE A 260 -1.49 10.38 8.60
C ILE A 260 -1.24 10.21 10.10
N GLN A 261 -1.97 9.31 10.77
CA GLN A 261 -1.76 9.01 12.18
C GLN A 261 -0.35 8.46 12.47
N MET A 262 0.09 7.46 11.69
CA MET A 262 1.44 6.88 11.83
C MET A 262 2.52 7.94 11.61
N PHE A 263 2.37 8.78 10.58
CA PHE A 263 3.28 9.89 10.29
C PHE A 263 3.34 10.90 11.43
N GLY A 264 2.20 11.30 12.00
CA GLY A 264 2.16 12.19 13.16
C GLY A 264 2.90 11.62 14.38
N TYR A 265 2.80 10.31 14.61
CA TYR A 265 3.55 9.63 15.67
C TYR A 265 5.05 9.62 15.41
N LEU A 266 5.49 9.25 14.21
CA LEU A 266 6.90 9.18 13.83
C LEU A 266 7.58 10.56 13.84
N THR A 267 6.86 11.60 13.45
CA THR A 267 7.39 12.97 13.36
C THR A 267 7.22 13.79 14.63
N GLY A 268 6.56 13.23 15.66
CA GLY A 268 6.33 13.93 16.93
C GLY A 268 5.22 14.99 16.89
N GLN A 269 4.66 15.34 15.73
CA GLN A 269 3.72 16.46 15.58
C GLN A 269 2.35 16.22 16.24
N GLU A 270 2.02 16.98 17.29
CA GLU A 270 0.79 16.80 18.07
C GLU A 270 -0.50 17.06 17.28
N ASN A 271 -0.49 18.02 16.35
CA ASN A 271 -1.67 18.35 15.54
C ASN A 271 -2.07 17.22 14.59
N ILE A 272 -1.08 16.56 13.98
CA ILE A 272 -1.29 15.43 13.07
C ILE A 272 -1.70 14.17 13.86
N LYS A 273 -1.11 13.94 15.04
CA LYS A 273 -1.55 12.88 15.97
C LYS A 273 -3.02 13.03 16.35
N GLY A 274 -3.49 14.25 16.59
CA GLY A 274 -4.88 14.55 16.95
C GLY A 274 -5.89 14.16 15.86
N LEU A 275 -5.59 14.50 14.60
CA LEU A 275 -6.46 14.17 13.45
C LEU A 275 -6.62 12.65 13.26
N GLY A 276 -5.52 11.90 13.37
CA GLY A 276 -5.57 10.43 13.29
C GLY A 276 -6.36 9.80 14.43
N THR A 277 -6.15 10.28 15.66
CA THR A 277 -6.82 9.76 16.87
C THR A 277 -8.34 9.99 16.84
N LEU A 278 -8.81 11.12 16.31
CA LEU A 278 -10.24 11.44 16.16
C LEU A 278 -10.97 10.50 15.18
N SER A 279 -10.25 9.92 14.23
CA SER A 279 -10.85 9.16 13.13
C SER A 279 -11.18 7.70 13.45
N VAL A 280 -10.70 7.18 14.59
CA VAL A 280 -10.81 5.76 15.01
C VAL A 280 -10.38 4.73 13.94
N SER A 281 -9.62 5.16 12.92
CA SER A 281 -9.41 4.42 11.67
C SER A 281 -8.10 3.63 11.57
N SER A 282 -7.28 3.56 12.63
CA SER A 282 -6.00 2.83 12.59
C SER A 282 -5.65 2.16 13.92
N PRO A 283 -5.12 0.92 13.90
CA PRO A 283 -4.69 0.23 15.10
C PRO A 283 -3.41 0.89 15.64
N LEU A 284 -3.50 1.54 16.79
CA LEU A 284 -2.32 1.75 17.61
C LEU A 284 -1.90 0.39 18.18
N PRO A 285 -0.63 -0.04 18.01
CA PRO A 285 -0.07 -1.21 18.70
C PRO A 285 0.01 -1.01 20.23
N ILE A 286 -0.55 0.09 20.76
CA ILE A 286 -0.59 0.40 22.18
C ILE A 286 -1.32 -0.70 22.99
N VAL A 287 -2.29 -1.40 22.40
CA VAL A 287 -2.95 -2.56 23.06
C VAL A 287 -2.06 -3.82 23.10
N PHE A 288 -0.92 -3.82 22.41
CA PHE A 288 0.07 -4.90 22.38
C PHE A 288 1.42 -4.49 22.97
N THR A 289 1.48 -3.39 23.72
CA THR A 289 2.73 -2.90 24.31
C THR A 289 2.59 -2.63 25.79
N LYS A 290 3.73 -2.52 26.49
CA LYS A 290 3.78 -2.04 27.86
C LYS A 290 3.81 -0.51 27.85
N PHE A 291 2.84 0.13 28.49
CA PHE A 291 2.78 1.58 28.59
C PHE A 291 2.65 2.03 30.03
N ASN A 292 3.57 2.88 30.50
CA ASN A 292 3.64 3.34 31.90
C ASN A 292 3.56 2.19 32.92
N GLY A 293 4.22 1.07 32.64
CA GLY A 293 4.22 -0.11 33.53
C GLY A 293 3.00 -1.03 33.39
N ASN A 294 1.96 -0.64 32.64
CA ASN A 294 0.77 -1.45 32.40
C ASN A 294 0.92 -2.25 31.09
N GLU A 295 0.76 -3.58 31.18
CA GLU A 295 0.78 -4.48 30.03
C GLU A 295 -0.65 -4.62 29.50
N THR A 296 -0.97 -3.83 28.49
CA THR A 296 -2.35 -3.71 27.94
C THR A 296 -2.86 -5.02 27.31
N PHE A 297 -1.96 -5.92 26.92
CA PHE A 297 -2.27 -7.24 26.38
C PHE A 297 -2.46 -8.33 27.45
N SER A 298 -2.16 -8.04 28.72
CA SER A 298 -2.13 -9.01 29.82
C SER A 298 -3.12 -8.62 30.93
N GLN A 299 -4.40 -8.53 30.58
CA GLN A 299 -5.46 -8.08 31.48
C GLN A 299 -6.64 -9.05 31.54
N LYS A 300 -7.40 -8.98 32.63
CA LYS A 300 -8.74 -9.57 32.78
C LYS A 300 -9.76 -8.45 32.96
N TYR A 301 -10.93 -8.61 32.37
CA TYR A 301 -12.01 -7.63 32.42
C TYR A 301 -13.22 -8.26 33.09
N TYR A 302 -13.73 -7.63 34.15
CA TYR A 302 -14.94 -8.08 34.85
C TYR A 302 -16.02 -7.01 34.66
N LEU A 303 -17.13 -7.42 34.07
CA LEU A 303 -18.30 -6.58 33.88
C LEU A 303 -19.33 -6.93 34.94
N LYS A 304 -19.70 -5.95 35.75
CA LYS A 304 -20.83 -5.98 36.65
C LYS A 304 -21.91 -5.05 36.12
N TYR A 305 -23.14 -5.51 36.02
CA TYR A 305 -24.23 -4.68 35.50
C TYR A 305 -25.57 -5.03 36.14
N THR A 306 -26.44 -4.03 36.19
CA THR A 306 -27.84 -4.16 36.64
C THR A 306 -28.75 -4.27 35.43
N THR A 307 -29.57 -5.32 35.40
CA THR A 307 -30.60 -5.51 34.36
C THR A 307 -31.81 -4.60 34.60
N ASP A 308 -32.69 -4.47 33.61
CA ASP A 308 -33.96 -3.74 33.77
C ASP A 308 -34.87 -4.33 34.86
N THR A 309 -34.73 -5.61 35.18
CA THR A 309 -35.48 -6.29 36.26
C THR A 309 -34.86 -6.08 37.64
N GLY A 310 -33.74 -5.37 37.75
CA GLY A 310 -33.04 -5.09 39.00
C GLY A 310 -32.06 -6.19 39.44
N GLU A 311 -31.88 -7.25 38.65
CA GLU A 311 -30.89 -8.29 38.92
C GLU A 311 -29.47 -7.77 38.65
N ILE A 312 -28.56 -8.00 39.59
CA ILE A 312 -27.14 -7.66 39.47
C ILE A 312 -26.37 -8.89 38.99
N ILE A 313 -25.73 -8.76 37.83
CA ILE A 313 -24.93 -9.83 37.23
C ILE A 313 -23.47 -9.39 37.19
N GLU A 314 -22.57 -10.27 37.60
CA GLU A 314 -21.12 -10.06 37.53
C GLU A 314 -20.48 -11.23 36.77
N LYS A 315 -19.67 -10.92 35.74
CA LYS A 315 -18.98 -11.93 34.93
C LYS A 315 -17.63 -11.43 34.41
N GLU A 316 -16.69 -12.36 34.21
CA GLU A 316 -15.49 -12.12 33.41
C GLU A 316 -15.88 -12.03 31.92
N ILE A 317 -15.36 -11.04 31.19
CA ILE A 317 -15.49 -10.96 29.73
C ILE A 317 -14.51 -11.97 29.13
N SER A 318 -15.04 -13.11 28.69
CA SER A 318 -14.26 -14.20 28.14
C SER A 318 -14.00 -14.03 26.64
N LYS A 319 -13.08 -14.83 26.08
CA LYS A 319 -12.87 -14.93 24.63
C LYS A 319 -14.17 -15.26 23.87
N HIS A 320 -14.99 -16.14 24.44
CA HIS A 320 -16.26 -16.54 23.84
C HIS A 320 -17.28 -15.39 23.77
N ASP A 321 -17.21 -14.42 24.70
CA ASP A 321 -18.05 -13.23 24.64
C ASP A 321 -17.62 -12.27 23.52
N PHE A 322 -16.32 -12.15 23.27
CA PHE A 322 -15.80 -11.36 22.14
C PHE A 322 -16.21 -11.94 20.77
N GLU A 323 -16.34 -13.26 20.64
CA GLU A 323 -16.81 -13.91 19.42
C GLU A 323 -18.26 -13.54 19.08
N LYS A 324 -19.08 -13.20 20.08
CA LYS A 324 -20.47 -12.74 19.90
C LYS A 324 -20.57 -11.31 19.36
N MET A 325 -19.49 -10.53 19.44
CA MET A 325 -19.42 -9.16 18.93
C MET A 325 -19.25 -9.16 17.39
N ARG A 326 -20.37 -9.26 16.67
CA ARG A 326 -20.40 -9.04 15.21
C ARG A 326 -20.34 -7.55 14.89
N ALA A 327 -19.14 -6.98 14.86
CA ALA A 327 -18.88 -5.58 14.46
C ALA A 327 -17.60 -5.44 13.62
N PRO A 328 -17.47 -4.35 12.82
CA PRO A 328 -16.23 -4.03 12.12
C PRO A 328 -15.03 -4.05 13.08
N TYR A 329 -13.88 -4.55 12.61
CA TYR A 329 -12.66 -4.71 13.41
C TYR A 329 -12.26 -3.42 14.14
N ASN A 330 -12.29 -2.27 13.45
CA ASN A 330 -11.93 -0.97 14.03
C ASN A 330 -12.81 -0.61 15.24
N LEU A 331 -14.12 -0.86 15.17
CA LEU A 331 -15.02 -0.56 16.28
C LEU A 331 -14.72 -1.43 17.51
N ARG A 332 -14.40 -2.71 17.29
CA ARG A 332 -14.00 -3.62 18.36
C ARG A 332 -12.69 -3.18 19.01
N ASN A 333 -11.74 -2.68 18.22
CA ASN A 333 -10.49 -2.12 18.73
C ASN A 333 -10.69 -0.85 19.55
N VAL A 334 -11.68 0.00 19.23
CA VAL A 334 -11.98 1.20 20.02
C VAL A 334 -12.44 0.83 21.42
N TYR A 335 -13.34 -0.16 21.56
CA TYR A 335 -13.76 -0.66 22.86
C TYR A 335 -12.59 -1.30 23.62
N GLY A 336 -11.81 -2.14 22.93
CA GLY A 336 -10.60 -2.74 23.49
C GLY A 336 -9.60 -1.69 23.99
N TYR A 337 -9.37 -0.61 23.23
CA TYR A 337 -8.51 0.49 23.64
C TYR A 337 -9.04 1.21 24.88
N ALA A 338 -10.34 1.55 24.91
CA ALA A 338 -10.95 2.25 26.04
C ALA A 338 -10.85 1.46 27.35
N MET A 339 -10.97 0.12 27.28
CA MET A 339 -10.82 -0.76 28.44
C MET A 339 -9.35 -1.04 28.78
N ALA A 340 -8.52 -1.39 27.79
CA ALA A 340 -7.17 -1.90 28.02
C ALA A 340 -6.15 -0.81 28.34
N TYR A 341 -6.23 0.30 27.59
CA TYR A 341 -5.36 1.46 27.76
C TYR A 341 -5.98 2.52 28.68
N GLY A 342 -7.29 2.42 28.94
CA GLY A 342 -8.02 3.28 29.88
C GLY A 342 -7.30 3.56 31.22
N PRO A 343 -6.63 2.59 31.87
CA PRO A 343 -5.90 2.83 33.14
C PRO A 343 -4.74 3.82 33.01
N SER A 344 -4.17 3.95 31.82
CA SER A 344 -2.98 4.77 31.56
C SER A 344 -3.32 6.19 31.10
N VAL A 345 -4.60 6.50 30.85
CA VAL A 345 -5.08 7.81 30.42
C VAL A 345 -5.16 8.74 31.63
N LYS A 346 -4.38 9.84 31.62
CA LYS A 346 -4.40 10.86 32.69
C LYS A 346 -4.95 12.23 32.26
N LYS A 347 -5.05 12.49 30.95
CA LYS A 347 -5.53 13.78 30.42
C LYS A 347 -7.06 13.84 30.53
N GLU A 348 -7.59 14.90 31.14
CA GLU A 348 -9.03 15.11 31.40
C GLU A 348 -9.91 14.94 30.16
N LYS A 349 -9.58 15.61 29.05
CA LYS A 349 -10.33 15.48 27.78
C LYS A 349 -10.40 14.05 27.26
N MET A 350 -9.35 13.24 27.49
CA MET A 350 -9.29 11.85 27.07
C MET A 350 -10.06 10.93 28.02
N LEU A 351 -10.15 11.28 29.31
CA LEU A 351 -10.99 10.57 30.27
C LEU A 351 -12.47 10.72 29.91
N ILE A 352 -12.90 11.92 29.53
CA ILE A 352 -14.27 12.18 29.04
C ILE A 352 -14.57 11.31 27.81
N ALA A 353 -13.70 11.36 26.79
CA ALA A 353 -13.89 10.58 25.57
C ALA A 353 -13.95 9.06 25.84
N ARG A 354 -13.06 8.54 26.70
CA ARG A 354 -13.06 7.12 27.11
C ARG A 354 -14.38 6.74 27.77
N ASN A 355 -14.87 7.55 28.71
CA ASN A 355 -16.10 7.27 29.45
C ASN A 355 -17.31 7.29 28.51
N GLU A 356 -17.38 8.25 27.58
CA GLU A 356 -18.43 8.29 26.54
C GLU A 356 -18.40 7.06 25.61
N ILE A 357 -17.21 6.61 25.22
CA ILE A 357 -17.05 5.38 24.41
C ILE A 357 -17.60 4.17 25.16
N LEU A 358 -17.28 4.02 26.45
CA LEU A 358 -17.75 2.88 27.26
C LEU A 358 -19.25 2.98 27.54
N ASN A 359 -19.77 4.17 27.82
CA ASN A 359 -21.22 4.40 27.92
C ASN A 359 -21.93 4.01 26.62
N PHE A 360 -21.44 4.47 25.46
CA PHE A 360 -21.98 4.03 24.19
C PHE A 360 -21.89 2.51 24.02
N ALA A 361 -20.76 1.91 24.40
CA ALA A 361 -20.52 0.48 24.26
C ALA A 361 -21.54 -0.38 25.04
N PHE A 362 -21.83 -0.02 26.29
CA PHE A 362 -22.71 -0.81 27.17
C PHE A 362 -24.18 -0.37 27.10
N CYS A 363 -24.46 0.90 26.85
CA CYS A 363 -25.82 1.44 26.90
C CYS A 363 -26.53 1.45 25.54
N ASN A 364 -25.81 1.70 24.44
CA ASN A 364 -26.46 1.91 23.14
C ASN A 364 -26.96 0.59 22.54
N ASN A 365 -28.24 0.55 22.13
CA ASN A 365 -28.87 -0.61 21.48
C ASN A 365 -28.20 -1.03 20.16
N LYS A 366 -27.49 -0.11 19.50
CA LYS A 366 -26.74 -0.38 18.25
C LYS A 366 -25.32 -0.91 18.52
N SER A 367 -24.87 -0.91 19.77
CA SER A 367 -23.54 -1.39 20.12
C SER A 367 -23.47 -2.92 20.13
N SER A 368 -22.45 -3.46 19.48
CA SER A 368 -22.15 -4.90 19.53
C SER A 368 -21.70 -5.39 20.91
N MET A 369 -21.16 -4.49 21.75
CA MET A 369 -20.73 -4.81 23.12
C MET A 369 -21.91 -5.12 24.05
N LYS A 370 -23.11 -4.63 23.72
CA LYS A 370 -24.32 -4.96 24.49
C LYS A 370 -24.61 -6.46 24.53
N LYS A 371 -24.16 -7.22 23.52
CA LYS A 371 -24.28 -8.70 23.46
C LYS A 371 -23.34 -9.45 24.41
N VAL A 372 -22.35 -8.76 24.98
CA VAL A 372 -21.50 -9.31 26.05
C VAL A 372 -22.27 -9.35 27.37
N GLY A 373 -23.20 -8.41 27.57
CA GLY A 373 -24.22 -8.44 28.62
C GLY A 373 -25.49 -9.19 28.19
N ALA A 374 -26.25 -9.67 29.16
CA ALA A 374 -27.47 -10.44 28.94
C ALA A 374 -28.72 -9.56 28.77
N GLY A 375 -28.69 -8.56 27.89
CA GLY A 375 -29.87 -7.73 27.56
C GLY A 375 -29.69 -6.22 27.77
N SER A 376 -30.75 -5.56 28.22
CA SER A 376 -30.74 -4.14 28.58
C SER A 376 -30.01 -3.93 29.91
N ILE A 377 -28.99 -3.07 29.85
CA ILE A 377 -28.14 -2.70 30.97
C ILE A 377 -28.61 -1.32 31.45
N LYS A 378 -28.96 -1.21 32.73
CA LYS A 378 -29.31 0.05 33.39
C LYS A 378 -28.08 0.75 33.94
N ASP A 379 -27.25 0.02 34.67
CA ASP A 379 -25.99 0.51 35.23
C ASP A 379 -24.90 -0.52 34.95
N TRP A 380 -23.67 -0.05 34.71
CA TRP A 380 -22.53 -0.91 34.44
C TRP A 380 -21.31 -0.46 35.23
N GLN A 381 -20.49 -1.43 35.59
CA GLN A 381 -19.19 -1.24 36.20
C GLN A 381 -18.21 -2.21 35.53
N ILE A 382 -17.09 -1.68 35.02
CA ILE A 382 -16.01 -2.48 34.44
C ILE A 382 -14.79 -2.39 35.36
N SER A 383 -14.30 -3.56 35.73
CA SER A 383 -13.09 -3.72 36.52
C SER A 383 -12.00 -4.36 35.68
N VAL A 384 -10.84 -3.71 35.60
CA VAL A 384 -9.68 -4.20 34.85
C VAL A 384 -8.62 -4.66 35.84
N TYR A 385 -8.16 -5.89 35.67
CA TYR A 385 -7.10 -6.49 36.50
C TYR A 385 -5.91 -6.81 35.63
N SER A 386 -4.73 -6.39 36.07
CA SER A 386 -3.47 -6.78 35.43
C SER A 386 -3.08 -8.18 35.88
N LYS A 387 -2.88 -9.10 34.94
CA LYS A 387 -2.36 -10.45 35.26
C LYS A 387 -0.91 -10.38 35.72
N ALA A 388 -0.14 -9.44 35.19
CA ALA A 388 1.28 -9.28 35.51
C ALA A 388 1.51 -8.68 36.90
N GLN A 389 0.65 -7.76 37.35
CA GLN A 389 0.76 -7.10 38.66
C GLN A 389 -0.13 -7.75 39.73
N ASN A 390 -0.99 -8.69 39.34
CA ASN A 390 -2.00 -9.33 40.18
C ASN A 390 -2.83 -8.32 41.00
N SER A 391 -3.16 -7.17 40.39
CA SER A 391 -3.83 -6.06 41.04
C SER A 391 -4.88 -5.43 40.14
N LYS A 392 -5.85 -4.76 40.76
CA LYS A 392 -6.86 -3.96 40.06
C LYS A 392 -6.22 -2.68 39.55
N THR A 393 -6.25 -2.47 38.24
CA THR A 393 -5.60 -1.31 37.59
C THR A 393 -6.59 -0.23 37.20
N LEU A 394 -7.88 -0.57 37.06
CA LEU A 394 -8.93 0.38 36.75
C LEU A 394 -10.29 -0.13 37.24
N GLU A 395 -11.09 0.79 37.75
CA GLU A 395 -12.50 0.61 38.02
C GLU A 395 -13.24 1.79 37.39
N LEU A 396 -14.23 1.52 36.55
CA LEU A 396 -15.09 2.54 35.99
C LEU A 396 -16.54 2.11 36.14
N GLU A 397 -17.39 3.08 36.38
CA GLU A 397 -18.82 2.91 36.45
C GLU A 397 -19.50 3.91 35.50
N GLY A 398 -20.67 3.53 35.02
CA GLY A 398 -21.52 4.37 34.19
C GLY A 398 -22.98 3.95 34.33
N SER A 399 -23.87 4.92 34.11
CA SER A 399 -25.30 4.70 34.13
C SER A 399 -25.87 4.95 32.74
N CYS A 400 -26.62 3.98 32.25
CA CYS A 400 -27.35 4.09 30.99
C CYS A 400 -28.60 4.93 31.24
N LYS A 401 -28.43 6.25 31.14
CA LYS A 401 -29.58 7.18 31.15
C LYS A 401 -30.56 6.74 30.04
N GLN A 402 -31.82 6.59 30.42
CA GLN A 402 -32.92 6.28 29.50
C GLN A 402 -33.07 7.33 28.42
#